data_AF-A0A3M9XIX9-F1
#
_entry.id   AF-A0A3M9XIX9-F1
#
_cell.length_a   1.000
_cell.length_b   1.000
_cell.length_c   1.000
_cell.angle_alpha   90.00
_cell.angle_beta   90.00
_cell.angle_gamma   90.00
#
_symmetry.space_group_name_H-M   'P 1'
#
loop_
_entity.id
_entity.type
_entity.pdbx_description
1 polymer ?
#
loop_
_entity_poly.entity_id
_entity_poly.type
_entity_poly.pdbx_seq_one_letter_code
_entity_poly.pdbx_strand_id
1 'polypeptide(L)'
;MQSYPINIEPQQIVQWIMAERRAAPSKFRIIVRRALETRELPERKEVRLGDDERENLSETVTVATRQIAPAHPSDGWLLTVVVEDEIGPSASEEAEMTEEEQEIDVDVFYNEFIHPGRGNASVFAEVAKPAGKARLARLINSIEKDRHASDRRGAPRSMSASETTSDGCPR
;
A
#
# COMPACT_ATOMS: atom_id res chain seq x y z
N MET A 1 -12.83 19.77 6.08
CA MET A 1 -12.81 18.67 5.11
C MET A 1 -13.61 17.51 5.70
N GLN A 2 -14.30 16.74 4.87
CA GLN A 2 -15.01 15.54 5.33
C GLN A 2 -14.21 14.31 4.91
N SER A 3 -13.84 13.46 5.88
CA SER A 3 -13.25 12.15 5.65
C SER A 3 -14.33 11.07 5.69
N TYR A 4 -14.24 10.06 4.82
CA TYR A 4 -15.13 8.91 4.81
C TYR A 4 -14.42 7.67 4.24
N PRO A 5 -14.77 6.45 4.72
CA PRO A 5 -14.22 5.23 4.16
C PRO A 5 -14.74 4.99 2.75
N ILE A 6 -13.91 4.39 1.90
CA ILE A 6 -14.31 3.93 0.56
C ILE A 6 -14.22 2.40 0.52
N ASN A 7 -15.33 1.78 0.12
CA ASN A 7 -15.40 0.34 -0.05
C ASN A 7 -14.89 -0.06 -1.45
N ILE A 8 -13.58 -0.13 -1.60
CA ILE A 8 -12.91 -0.62 -2.81
C ILE A 8 -11.62 -1.33 -2.42
N GLU A 9 -11.29 -2.39 -3.15
CA GLU A 9 -10.09 -3.18 -2.89
C GLU A 9 -8.82 -2.33 -3.03
N PRO A 10 -7.98 -2.22 -1.97
CA PRO A 10 -6.73 -1.46 -1.99
C PRO A 10 -5.80 -1.88 -3.13
N GLN A 11 -5.73 -3.18 -3.40
CA GLN A 11 -4.95 -3.72 -4.51
C GLN A 11 -5.40 -3.17 -5.87
N GLN A 12 -6.72 -3.07 -6.08
CA GLN A 12 -7.27 -2.55 -7.33
C GLN A 12 -6.92 -1.07 -7.52
N ILE A 13 -6.98 -0.26 -6.46
CA ILE A 13 -6.55 1.15 -6.51
C ILE A 13 -5.08 1.24 -6.91
N VAL A 14 -4.21 0.51 -6.21
CA VAL A 14 -2.77 0.63 -6.37
C VAL A 14 -2.34 0.21 -7.77
N GLN A 15 -2.82 -0.95 -8.24
CA GLN A 15 -2.54 -1.43 -9.60
C GLN A 15 -3.07 -0.47 -10.67
N TRP A 16 -4.30 0.02 -10.51
CA TRP A 16 -4.89 0.95 -11.48
C TRP A 16 -4.08 2.25 -11.56
N ILE A 17 -3.65 2.79 -10.42
CA ILE A 17 -2.87 4.03 -10.39
C ILE A 17 -1.46 3.83 -10.94
N MET A 18 -0.84 2.67 -10.72
CA MET A 18 0.45 2.35 -11.35
C MET A 18 0.32 2.30 -12.88
N ALA A 19 -0.74 1.66 -13.41
CA ALA A 19 -1.03 1.64 -14.84
C ALA A 19 -1.31 3.05 -15.38
N GLU A 20 -2.11 3.82 -14.66
CA GLU A 20 -2.45 5.19 -15.01
C GLU A 20 -1.24 6.12 -15.01
N ARG A 21 -0.30 5.98 -14.05
CA ARG A 21 0.95 6.75 -14.00
C ARG A 21 1.84 6.43 -15.20
N ARG A 22 1.89 5.17 -15.64
CA ARG A 22 2.64 4.76 -16.84
C ARG A 22 2.03 5.39 -18.10
N ALA A 23 0.71 5.47 -18.19
CA ALA A 23 0.02 6.08 -19.32
C ALA A 23 0.02 7.63 -19.29
N ALA A 24 -0.06 8.24 -18.10
CA ALA A 24 -0.17 9.69 -17.90
C ALA A 24 0.52 10.14 -16.59
N PRO A 25 1.86 10.36 -16.60
CA PRO A 25 2.65 10.59 -15.39
C PRO A 25 2.25 11.81 -14.55
N SER A 26 1.73 12.87 -15.19
CA SER A 26 1.46 14.17 -14.53
C SER A 26 0.04 14.33 -14.00
N LYS A 27 -0.81 13.30 -14.07
CA LYS A 27 -2.23 13.40 -13.74
C LYS A 27 -2.51 13.42 -12.23
N PHE A 28 -1.62 12.80 -11.45
CA PHE A 28 -1.77 12.68 -10.00
C PHE A 28 -0.46 13.03 -9.31
N ARG A 29 -0.59 13.58 -8.09
CA ARG A 29 0.49 13.63 -7.13
C ARG A 29 0.33 12.44 -6.20
N ILE A 30 1.36 11.59 -6.15
CA ILE A 30 1.38 10.40 -5.32
C ILE A 30 2.51 10.58 -4.32
N ILE A 31 2.21 10.42 -3.04
CA ILE A 31 3.19 10.37 -1.97
C ILE A 31 2.97 9.05 -1.26
N VAL A 32 4.05 8.32 -1.00
CA VAL A 32 3.99 7.05 -0.30
C VAL A 32 4.99 7.05 0.82
N ARG A 33 4.57 6.64 2.00
CA ARG A 33 5.37 6.69 3.21
C ARG A 33 5.18 5.42 4.01
N ARG A 34 6.22 5.03 4.73
CA ARG A 34 6.18 3.96 5.73
C ARG A 34 6.70 4.48 7.06
N ALA A 35 6.13 3.98 8.14
CA ALA A 35 6.59 4.21 9.50
C ALA A 35 6.47 2.92 10.30
N LEU A 36 7.40 2.71 11.24
CA LEU A 36 7.24 1.70 12.29
C LEU A 36 6.54 2.35 13.47
N GLU A 37 5.42 1.75 13.89
CA GLU A 37 4.69 2.14 15.08
C GLU A 37 4.79 1.03 16.13
N THR A 38 5.43 1.32 17.26
CA THR A 38 5.38 0.45 18.44
C THR A 38 4.18 0.86 19.28
N ARG A 39 3.24 -0.07 19.49
CA ARG A 39 2.05 0.14 20.32
C ARG A 39 2.18 -0.72 21.58
N GLU A 40 1.91 -0.13 22.74
CA GLU A 40 1.86 -0.89 24.00
C GLU A 40 0.67 -1.86 23.96
N LEU A 41 0.93 -3.14 24.19
CA LEU A 41 -0.17 -4.11 24.36
C LEU A 41 -0.84 -3.84 25.71
N PRO A 42 -2.18 -3.72 25.77
CA PRO A 42 -2.86 -3.62 27.05
C PRO A 42 -2.53 -4.87 27.88
N GLU A 43 -2.04 -4.68 29.10
CA GLU A 43 -1.78 -5.76 30.05
C GLU A 43 -3.00 -6.68 30.09
N ARG A 44 -2.89 -7.90 29.55
CA ARG A 44 -3.96 -8.89 29.65
C ARG A 44 -4.11 -9.25 31.13
N LYS A 45 -5.08 -8.61 31.79
CA LYS A 45 -5.56 -8.97 33.13
C LYS A 45 -6.25 -10.33 33.08
N GLU A 46 -5.45 -11.40 33.07
CA GLU A 46 -5.78 -12.81 33.41
C GLU A 46 -4.59 -13.62 32.85
N VAL A 47 -3.63 -14.11 33.64
CA VAL A 47 -3.77 -15.18 34.64
C VAL A 47 -2.65 -15.05 35.69
N ARG A 48 -3.02 -15.31 36.95
CA ARG A 48 -2.14 -15.36 38.12
C ARG A 48 -0.99 -16.37 37.98
N LEU A 49 0.25 -15.95 37.74
CA LEU A 49 1.46 -16.73 38.08
C LEU A 49 2.66 -15.79 38.29
N GLY A 50 3.32 -15.90 39.46
CA GLY A 50 4.72 -15.52 39.73
C GLY A 50 5.12 -14.05 39.56
N ASP A 51 5.65 -13.42 40.59
CA ASP A 51 5.91 -11.97 40.68
C ASP A 51 7.25 -11.48 40.11
N ASP A 52 7.96 -12.22 39.24
CA ASP A 52 9.37 -11.88 38.96
C ASP A 52 9.82 -11.67 37.50
N GLU A 53 9.01 -11.92 36.47
CA GLU A 53 9.42 -11.61 35.08
C GLU A 53 8.23 -11.13 34.24
N ARG A 54 7.76 -9.90 34.49
CA ARG A 54 6.80 -9.22 33.61
C ARG A 54 7.56 -8.43 32.55
N GLU A 55 7.97 -9.09 31.49
CA GLU A 55 8.43 -8.40 30.28
C GLU A 55 7.27 -7.52 29.76
N ASN A 56 7.51 -6.22 29.62
CA ASN A 56 6.57 -5.32 28.93
C ASN A 56 6.52 -5.72 27.46
N LEU A 57 5.55 -6.57 27.11
CA LEU A 57 5.33 -6.95 25.72
C LEU A 57 4.82 -5.74 24.95
N SER A 58 5.60 -5.28 23.98
CA SER A 58 5.16 -4.29 22.99
C SER A 58 4.91 -4.97 21.66
N GLU A 59 3.91 -4.48 20.93
CA GLU A 59 3.62 -4.94 19.57
C GLU A 59 4.19 -3.91 18.59
N THR A 60 5.00 -4.39 17.64
CA THR A 60 5.53 -3.56 16.57
C THR A 60 4.67 -3.77 15.32
N VAL A 61 4.07 -2.69 14.82
CA VAL A 61 3.28 -2.68 13.59
C VAL A 61 3.97 -1.79 12.56
N THR A 62 4.05 -2.24 11.31
CA THR A 62 4.44 -1.37 10.21
C THR A 62 3.20 -0.71 9.63
N VAL A 63 3.21 0.62 9.58
CA VAL A 63 2.14 1.40 8.95
C VAL A 63 2.66 1.99 7.64
N ALA A 64 2.11 1.51 6.53
CA ALA A 64 2.38 2.07 5.21
C ALA A 64 1.20 2.92 4.76
N THR A 65 1.46 4.21 4.51
CA THR A 65 0.46 5.17 4.07
C THR A 65 0.74 5.64 2.66
N ARG A 66 -0.25 5.53 1.79
CA ARG A 66 -0.22 6.02 0.42
C ARG A 66 -1.27 7.09 0.22
N GLN A 67 -0.82 8.27 -0.17
CA GLN A 67 -1.65 9.43 -0.46
C GLN A 67 -1.68 9.71 -1.96
N ILE A 68 -2.89 9.85 -2.51
CA ILE A 68 -3.14 10.15 -3.91
C ILE A 68 -3.97 11.42 -3.98
N ALA A 69 -3.39 12.44 -4.58
CA ALA A 69 -4.02 13.73 -4.78
C ALA A 69 -4.11 14.05 -6.29
N PRO A 70 -5.07 14.88 -6.70
CA PRO A 70 -5.07 15.47 -8.03
C PRO A 70 -3.81 16.33 -8.21
N ALA A 71 -3.32 16.44 -9.45
CA ALA A 71 -2.17 17.31 -9.75
C ALA A 71 -2.42 18.77 -9.35
N HIS A 72 -3.68 19.24 -9.42
CA HIS A 72 -4.07 20.59 -9.05
C HIS A 72 -4.81 20.58 -7.70
N PRO A 73 -4.32 21.28 -6.65
CA PRO A 73 -4.96 21.32 -5.34
C PRO A 73 -6.41 21.83 -5.36
N SER A 74 -6.77 22.63 -6.37
CA SER A 74 -8.13 23.16 -6.57
C SER A 74 -9.18 22.06 -6.82
N ASP A 75 -8.77 20.87 -7.25
CA ASP A 75 -9.64 19.71 -7.39
C ASP A 75 -10.10 19.14 -6.04
N GLY A 76 -9.40 19.45 -4.94
CA GLY A 76 -9.95 19.42 -3.58
C GLY A 76 -10.36 18.05 -3.03
N TRP A 77 -9.68 16.98 -3.44
CA TRP A 77 -9.84 15.63 -2.89
C TRP A 77 -8.48 14.98 -2.60
N LEU A 78 -8.46 14.04 -1.66
CA LEU A 78 -7.32 13.18 -1.32
C LEU A 78 -7.85 11.76 -1.10
N LEU A 79 -7.19 10.77 -1.69
CA LEU A 79 -7.45 9.35 -1.46
C LEU A 79 -6.26 8.75 -0.73
N THR A 80 -6.51 8.14 0.42
CA THR A 80 -5.50 7.57 1.30
C THR A 80 -5.71 6.06 1.40
N VAL A 81 -4.68 5.28 1.13
CA VAL A 81 -4.62 3.85 1.41
C VAL A 81 -3.67 3.66 2.59
N VAL A 82 -4.14 3.04 3.65
CA VAL A 82 -3.34 2.70 4.84
C VAL A 82 -3.26 1.19 4.91
N VAL A 83 -2.05 0.65 5.09
CA VAL A 83 -1.82 -0.77 5.37
C VAL A 83 -1.13 -0.87 6.70
N GLU A 84 -1.76 -1.56 7.65
CA GLU A 84 -1.17 -1.91 8.94
C GLU A 84 -0.73 -3.37 8.87
N ASP A 85 0.58 -3.64 8.86
CA ASP A 85 1.16 -4.99 8.84
C ASP A 85 1.83 -5.31 10.19
N GLU A 86 1.29 -6.30 10.89
CA GLU A 86 1.76 -6.71 12.21
C GLU A 86 3.04 -7.55 12.06
N ILE A 87 4.15 -7.10 12.67
CA ILE A 87 5.43 -7.84 12.67
C ILE A 87 5.45 -8.88 13.82
N GLY A 88 4.60 -8.72 14.83
CA GLY A 88 4.51 -9.59 16.01
C GLY A 88 5.15 -8.96 17.27
N PRO A 89 5.06 -9.63 18.44
CA PRO A 89 5.62 -9.12 19.68
C PRO A 89 7.16 -9.16 19.64
N SER A 90 7.79 -8.02 19.89
CA SER A 90 9.26 -7.86 19.93
C SER A 90 9.71 -7.78 21.39
N ALA A 91 10.63 -8.64 21.83
CA ALA A 91 11.16 -8.68 23.19
C ALA A 91 12.26 -7.62 23.47
N SER A 92 12.22 -6.48 22.80
CA SER A 92 13.33 -5.52 22.84
C SER A 92 13.11 -4.44 23.91
N GLU A 93 14.01 -4.41 24.88
CA GLU A 93 14.24 -3.32 25.85
C GLU A 93 14.68 -1.99 25.18
N GLU A 94 14.78 -1.95 23.85
CA GLU A 94 15.03 -0.75 23.04
C GLU A 94 13.72 -0.07 22.66
N ALA A 95 12.91 0.26 23.67
CA ALA A 95 11.79 1.16 23.53
C ALA A 95 12.32 2.58 23.29
N GLU A 96 12.71 2.92 22.05
CA GLU A 96 12.77 4.32 21.55
C GLU A 96 13.23 4.49 20.08
N MET A 97 13.31 3.45 19.25
CA MET A 97 13.47 3.67 17.80
C MET A 97 12.11 3.79 17.11
N THR A 98 11.46 4.94 17.27
CA THR A 98 10.53 5.44 16.25
C THR A 98 11.34 5.65 14.98
N GLU A 99 11.39 4.66 14.09
CA GLU A 99 11.95 4.87 12.75
C GLU A 99 11.16 6.01 12.10
N GLU A 100 11.92 7.02 11.68
CA GLU A 100 11.41 8.21 11.01
C GLU A 100 10.56 7.85 9.79
N GLU A 101 9.42 8.55 9.61
CA GLU A 101 8.52 8.38 8.47
C GLU A 101 9.31 8.50 7.16
N GLN A 102 9.46 7.38 6.44
CA GLN A 102 10.29 7.30 5.25
C GLN A 102 9.42 7.34 3.99
N GLU A 103 9.72 8.28 3.08
CA GLU A 103 9.12 8.28 1.74
C GLU A 103 9.68 7.12 0.91
N ILE A 104 8.80 6.33 0.31
CA ILE A 104 9.14 5.16 -0.51
C ILE A 104 8.51 5.25 -1.90
N ASP A 105 9.04 4.49 -2.86
CA ASP A 105 8.44 4.44 -4.20
C ASP A 105 7.15 3.59 -4.22
N VAL A 106 6.25 3.89 -5.16
CA VAL A 106 4.97 3.19 -5.33
C VAL A 106 5.14 1.71 -5.68
N ASP A 107 6.17 1.34 -6.44
CA ASP A 107 6.47 -0.05 -6.77
C ASP A 107 6.92 -0.82 -5.52
N VAL A 108 7.68 -0.17 -4.62
CA VAL A 108 8.08 -0.74 -3.32
C VAL A 108 6.84 -0.96 -2.45
N PHE A 109 5.98 0.05 -2.32
CA PHE A 109 4.74 -0.06 -1.56
C PHE A 109 3.84 -1.20 -2.05
N TYR A 110 3.69 -1.36 -3.38
CA TYR A 110 2.91 -2.44 -3.94
C TYR A 110 3.51 -3.80 -3.57
N ASN A 111 4.82 -3.99 -3.74
CA ASN A 111 5.46 -5.28 -3.51
C ASN A 111 5.54 -5.67 -2.03
N GLU A 112 5.73 -4.71 -1.13
CA GLU A 112 5.89 -4.96 0.30
C GLU A 112 4.55 -5.07 1.04
N PHE A 113 3.55 -4.23 0.71
CA PHE A 113 2.33 -4.10 1.53
C PHE A 113 1.06 -4.59 0.85
N ILE A 114 1.00 -4.57 -0.48
CA ILE A 114 -0.24 -4.88 -1.21
C ILE A 114 -0.21 -6.28 -1.81
N HIS A 115 0.87 -6.62 -2.53
CA HIS A 115 1.01 -7.89 -3.22
C HIS A 115 1.01 -9.11 -2.28
N PRO A 116 1.64 -9.06 -1.09
CA PRO A 116 1.65 -10.21 -0.20
C PRO A 116 0.27 -10.51 0.43
N GLY A 117 -0.67 -9.56 0.37
CA GLY A 117 -1.98 -9.69 1.03
C GLY A 117 -1.88 -9.83 2.56
N ARG A 118 -0.81 -9.29 3.15
CA ARG A 118 -0.57 -9.24 4.59
C ARG A 118 -1.05 -7.90 5.16
N GLY A 119 -1.38 -7.90 6.44
CA GLY A 119 -1.88 -6.72 7.14
C GLY A 119 -3.35 -6.38 6.85
N ASN A 120 -3.83 -5.34 7.53
CA ASN A 120 -5.14 -4.76 7.32
C ASN A 120 -5.02 -3.52 6.43
N ALA A 121 -5.65 -3.56 5.27
CA ALA A 121 -5.62 -2.45 4.32
C ALA A 121 -6.96 -1.71 4.30
N SER A 122 -6.92 -0.41 4.59
CA SER A 122 -8.08 0.48 4.66
C SER A 122 -7.96 1.66 3.70
N VAL A 123 -9.09 2.12 3.15
CA VAL A 123 -9.13 3.21 2.17
C VAL A 123 -10.03 4.33 2.67
N PHE A 124 -9.50 5.54 2.68
CA PHE A 124 -10.21 6.75 3.11
C PHE A 124 -10.15 7.82 2.03
N ALA A 125 -11.21 8.61 1.96
CA ALA A 125 -11.26 9.79 1.11
C ALA A 125 -11.54 11.05 1.92
N GLU A 126 -10.78 12.08 1.63
CA GLU A 126 -11.00 13.42 2.15
C GLU A 126 -11.42 14.35 1.02
N VAL A 127 -12.50 15.10 1.23
CA VAL A 127 -12.99 16.08 0.26
C VAL A 127 -13.20 17.45 0.91
N ALA A 128 -12.74 18.49 0.23
CA ALA A 128 -12.89 19.87 0.66
C ALA A 128 -14.15 20.54 0.09
N LYS A 129 -14.56 20.14 -1.12
CA LYS A 129 -15.64 20.80 -1.88
C LYS A 129 -16.53 19.77 -2.59
N PRO A 130 -17.81 20.09 -2.86
CA PRO A 130 -18.71 19.21 -3.62
C PRO A 130 -18.16 18.82 -5.00
N ALA A 131 -17.49 19.75 -5.69
CA ALA A 131 -16.84 19.47 -6.98
C ALA A 131 -15.73 18.41 -6.87
N GLY A 132 -14.97 18.41 -5.78
CA GLY A 132 -13.94 17.41 -5.51
C GLY A 132 -14.54 16.03 -5.27
N LYS A 133 -15.67 15.95 -4.54
CA LYS A 133 -16.43 14.71 -4.37
C LYS A 133 -16.90 14.12 -5.70
N ALA A 134 -17.42 14.94 -6.61
CA ALA A 134 -17.84 14.49 -7.94
C ALA A 134 -16.65 13.98 -8.79
N ARG A 135 -15.49 14.64 -8.72
CA ARG A 135 -14.27 14.20 -9.41
C ARG A 135 -13.74 12.88 -8.84
N LEU A 136 -13.69 12.76 -7.51
CA LEU A 136 -13.29 11.54 -6.85
C LEU A 136 -14.24 10.37 -7.19
N ALA A 137 -15.55 10.59 -7.18
CA ALA A 137 -16.52 9.56 -7.58
C ALA A 137 -16.29 9.06 -9.02
N ARG A 138 -15.92 9.94 -9.95
CA ARG A 138 -15.55 9.54 -11.32
C ARG A 138 -14.26 8.73 -11.35
N LEU A 139 -13.28 9.09 -10.53
CA LEU A 139 -12.04 8.32 -10.39
C LEU A 139 -12.34 6.91 -9.86
N ILE A 140 -13.10 6.79 -8.77
CA ILE A 140 -13.48 5.50 -8.19
C ILE A 140 -14.20 4.63 -9.23
N ASN A 141 -15.19 5.17 -9.94
CA ASN A 141 -15.89 4.46 -11.02
C ASN A 141 -14.92 4.01 -12.14
N SER A 142 -13.88 4.81 -12.44
CA SER A 142 -12.86 4.43 -13.43
C SER A 142 -11.94 3.31 -12.95
N ILE A 143 -11.67 3.27 -11.64
CA ILE A 143 -10.91 2.19 -10.99
C ILE A 143 -11.75 0.91 -10.97
N GLU A 144 -13.02 0.99 -10.55
CA GLU A 144 -13.97 -0.13 -10.50
C GLU A 144 -14.16 -0.80 -11.86
N LYS A 145 -14.30 0.01 -12.92
CA LYS A 145 -14.42 -0.49 -14.30
C LYS A 145 -13.11 -1.03 -14.89
N ASP A 146 -12.00 -0.83 -14.19
CA ASP A 146 -10.65 -1.19 -14.60
C ASP A 146 -10.40 -0.99 -16.10
N ARG A 147 -10.45 0.27 -16.55
CA ARG A 147 -10.21 0.61 -17.96
C ARG A 147 -8.86 0.09 -18.52
N HIS A 148 -7.91 -0.23 -17.63
CA HIS A 148 -6.59 -0.73 -17.96
C HIS A 148 -6.53 -2.27 -18.03
N ALA A 149 -7.63 -2.99 -17.78
CA ALA A 149 -7.69 -4.45 -17.83
C ALA A 149 -7.23 -5.01 -19.19
N SER A 150 -7.54 -4.29 -20.28
CA SER A 150 -7.15 -4.61 -21.66
C SER A 150 -5.62 -4.60 -21.84
N ASP A 151 -4.96 -3.57 -21.29
CA ASP A 151 -3.52 -3.37 -21.43
C ASP A 151 -2.72 -4.41 -20.62
N ARG A 152 -3.28 -4.89 -19.51
CA ARG A 152 -2.67 -5.96 -18.69
C ARG A 152 -2.72 -7.34 -19.35
N ARG A 153 -3.73 -7.63 -20.17
CA ARG A 153 -3.86 -8.90 -20.91
C ARG A 153 -3.08 -8.91 -22.22
N GLY A 154 -2.66 -7.74 -22.71
CA GLY A 154 -2.01 -7.55 -24.01
C GLY A 154 -0.49 -7.70 -24.03
N ALA A 155 0.18 -7.98 -22.90
CA ALA A 155 1.63 -8.24 -22.91
C ALA A 155 1.90 -9.70 -23.31
N PRO A 156 2.35 -9.99 -24.55
CA PRO A 156 2.82 -11.33 -24.87
C PRO A 156 4.03 -11.62 -24.00
N ARG A 157 3.99 -12.76 -23.29
CA ARG A 157 5.19 -13.38 -22.73
C ARG A 157 6.12 -13.61 -23.91
N SER A 158 7.16 -12.80 -24.03
CA SER A 158 8.28 -13.05 -24.93
C SER A 158 8.98 -14.32 -24.46
N MET A 159 8.43 -15.46 -24.87
CA MET A 159 9.18 -16.70 -25.00
C MET A 159 10.13 -16.49 -26.17
N SER A 160 11.24 -15.81 -25.94
CA SER A 160 12.38 -15.92 -26.84
C SER A 160 12.99 -17.29 -26.58
N ALA A 161 12.66 -18.20 -27.49
CA ALA A 161 13.24 -19.53 -27.60
C ALA A 161 14.77 -19.43 -27.54
N SER A 162 15.36 -20.23 -26.67
CA SER A 162 16.78 -20.51 -26.65
C SER A 162 17.13 -21.20 -27.95
N GLU A 163 17.73 -20.46 -28.89
CA GLU A 163 18.38 -21.03 -30.06
C GLU A 163 19.73 -21.62 -29.60
N THR A 164 19.68 -22.84 -29.07
CA THR A 164 20.88 -23.65 -28.81
C THR A 164 21.30 -24.29 -30.12
N THR A 165 22.11 -23.59 -30.92
CA THR A 165 22.92 -24.24 -31.96
C THR A 165 24.16 -24.81 -31.30
N SER A 166 24.13 -26.12 -31.02
CA SER A 166 25.34 -26.90 -30.73
C SER A 166 25.05 -28.38 -30.98
N ASP A 167 25.58 -28.89 -32.09
CA ASP A 167 26.07 -30.27 -32.36
C ASP A 167 26.12 -30.40 -33.90
N GLY A 168 27.25 -30.56 -34.59
CA GLY A 168 28.46 -31.23 -34.16
C GLY A 168 28.25 -32.75 -34.17
N CYS A 169 28.22 -33.40 -35.34
CA CYS A 169 28.57 -34.83 -35.38
C CYS A 169 29.13 -35.31 -36.73
N PRO A 170 29.97 -36.36 -36.71
CA PRO A 170 31.02 -36.60 -37.68
C PRO A 170 30.74 -37.77 -38.65
N ARG A 171 31.44 -37.80 -39.78
CA ARG A 171 32.24 -38.94 -40.27
C ARG A 171 33.06 -38.56 -41.50
#